data_AF-A0A2A2S8G3-F1
#
_entry.id   AF-A0A2A2S8G3-F1
#
_cell.length_a   1.000
_cell.length_b   1.000
_cell.length_c   1.000
_cell.angle_alpha   90.00
_cell.angle_beta   90.00
_cell.angle_gamma   90.00
#
_symmetry.space_group_name_H-M   'P 1'
#
loop_
_entity.id
_entity.type
_entity.pdbx_description
1 polymer ?
#
loop_
_entity_poly.entity_id
_entity_poly.type
_entity_poly.pdbx_seq_one_letter_code
_entity_poly.pdbx_strand_id
1 'polypeptide(L)'
;MANYCANTVEFSGDLSGLLRLRTLFAAAEYGKAFRPDVLPEEPDSSYFFDAAMEGNKLFYETRWVPNLEGVLRLAEHFGLDYVHWYEEPANMVYGEAWYKEGEFNHVWLDITDIAGHDYGSWERLLEEKKRLLAETPAMFRTTSSVTAGELEETYGPLLTGDLFMKLAENRNFRAAKTLCDHWDAETVWAMETYLDGEMELVNPKTSRDEVVALLFLRDCLNNWQPGQQHKTGPNR
;
A
#
# COMPACT_ATOMS: atom_id res chain seq x y z
N MET A 1 -0.03 3.60 -26.67
CA MET A 1 -0.59 2.27 -26.35
C MET A 1 -0.59 2.16 -24.84
N ALA A 2 -1.68 1.68 -24.24
CA ALA A 2 -1.65 1.41 -22.80
C ALA A 2 -0.74 0.21 -22.57
N ASN A 3 0.19 0.32 -21.63
CA ASN A 3 0.91 -0.84 -21.13
C ASN A 3 -0.01 -1.51 -20.11
N TYR A 4 -0.06 -2.84 -20.13
CA TYR A 4 -0.88 -3.63 -19.22
C TYR A 4 0.00 -4.26 -18.15
N CYS A 5 -0.43 -4.14 -16.90
CA CYS A 5 0.16 -4.84 -15.79
C CYS A 5 -0.58 -6.18 -15.64
N ALA A 6 0.15 -7.28 -15.76
CA ALA A 6 -0.37 -8.61 -15.49
C ALA A 6 -0.42 -8.83 -13.98
N ASN A 7 -1.55 -9.32 -13.48
CA ASN A 7 -1.81 -9.53 -12.07
C ASN A 7 -2.24 -10.97 -11.82
N THR A 8 -1.68 -11.58 -10.79
CA THR A 8 -2.08 -12.89 -10.26
C THR A 8 -2.33 -12.75 -8.77
N VAL A 9 -3.51 -13.13 -8.30
CA VAL A 9 -3.86 -13.10 -6.87
C VAL A 9 -4.29 -14.47 -6.42
N GLU A 10 -3.62 -15.04 -5.42
CA GLU A 10 -4.03 -16.27 -4.76
C GLU A 10 -4.68 -15.95 -3.42
N PHE A 11 -5.98 -16.23 -3.31
CA PHE A 11 -6.75 -16.02 -2.10
C PHE A 11 -6.73 -17.24 -1.17
N SER A 12 -6.76 -17.00 0.13
CA SER A 12 -6.91 -18.03 1.16
C SER A 12 -7.82 -17.55 2.29
N GLY A 13 -8.35 -18.47 3.10
CA GLY A 13 -9.32 -18.15 4.14
C GLY A 13 -10.50 -19.13 4.16
N ASP A 14 -11.63 -18.67 4.70
CA ASP A 14 -12.81 -19.51 4.83
C ASP A 14 -13.44 -19.87 3.47
N LEU A 15 -13.96 -21.10 3.39
CA LEU A 15 -14.58 -21.62 2.16
C LEU A 15 -15.76 -20.76 1.69
N SER A 16 -16.52 -20.17 2.61
CA SER A 16 -17.63 -19.29 2.24
C SER A 16 -17.15 -18.07 1.46
N GLY A 17 -16.11 -17.38 1.97
CA GLY A 17 -15.53 -16.21 1.31
C GLY A 17 -15.00 -16.55 -0.09
N LEU A 18 -14.27 -17.66 -0.22
CA LEU A 18 -13.72 -18.14 -1.48
C LEU A 18 -14.81 -18.46 -2.51
N LEU A 19 -15.92 -19.09 -2.10
CA LEU A 19 -17.04 -19.38 -2.99
C LEU A 19 -17.76 -18.12 -3.46
N ARG A 20 -17.95 -17.12 -2.58
CA ARG A 20 -18.53 -15.83 -2.97
C ARG A 20 -17.64 -15.08 -3.96
N LEU A 21 -16.33 -15.06 -3.73
CA LEU A 21 -15.36 -14.46 -4.65
C LEU A 21 -15.40 -15.12 -6.03
N ARG A 22 -15.38 -16.47 -6.09
CA ARG A 22 -15.52 -17.21 -7.36
C ARG A 22 -16.82 -16.87 -8.09
N THR A 23 -17.92 -16.76 -7.34
CA THR A 23 -19.23 -16.43 -7.91
C THR A 23 -19.22 -15.02 -8.50
N LEU A 24 -18.58 -14.06 -7.82
CA LEU A 24 -18.43 -12.69 -8.30
C LEU A 24 -17.68 -12.64 -9.65
N PHE A 25 -16.52 -13.30 -9.75
CA PHE A 25 -15.71 -13.27 -10.97
C PHE A 25 -16.20 -14.22 -12.08
N ALA A 26 -17.15 -15.12 -11.80
CA ALA A 26 -17.83 -15.90 -12.84
C ALA A 26 -18.66 -15.01 -13.80
N ALA A 27 -18.98 -13.77 -13.39
CA ALA A 27 -19.65 -12.79 -14.24
C ALA A 27 -18.68 -11.98 -15.12
N ALA A 28 -17.36 -12.12 -14.94
CA ALA A 28 -16.39 -11.43 -15.78
C ALA A 28 -16.41 -12.00 -17.20
N GLU A 29 -16.38 -11.11 -18.20
CA GLU A 29 -16.36 -11.49 -19.61
C GLU A 29 -14.98 -11.25 -20.21
N TYR A 30 -14.49 -12.22 -20.98
CA TYR A 30 -13.23 -12.08 -21.72
C TYR A 30 -13.29 -10.90 -22.71
N GLY A 31 -12.23 -10.11 -22.77
CA GLY A 31 -12.12 -8.92 -23.60
C GLY A 31 -12.79 -7.68 -23.01
N LYS A 32 -13.29 -7.73 -21.76
CA LYS A 32 -13.99 -6.60 -21.12
C LYS A 32 -13.40 -6.26 -19.76
N ALA A 33 -13.50 -4.98 -19.42
CA ALA A 33 -13.28 -4.51 -18.06
C ALA A 33 -14.44 -4.99 -17.18
N PHE A 34 -14.10 -5.65 -16.07
CA PHE A 34 -15.04 -6.05 -15.04
C PHE A 34 -14.80 -5.20 -13.79
N ARG A 35 -15.88 -4.66 -13.21
CA ARG A 35 -15.87 -3.91 -11.95
C ARG A 35 -16.85 -4.57 -10.99
N PRO A 36 -16.37 -5.22 -9.92
CA PRO A 36 -17.24 -5.67 -8.84
C PRO A 36 -18.04 -4.52 -8.21
N ASP A 37 -19.32 -4.74 -7.94
CA ASP A 37 -20.17 -3.72 -7.28
C ASP A 37 -19.76 -3.40 -5.85
N VAL A 38 -18.94 -4.25 -5.23
CA VAL A 38 -18.36 -4.01 -3.90
C VAL A 38 -17.24 -2.96 -3.92
N LEU A 39 -16.74 -2.61 -5.09
CA LEU A 39 -15.73 -1.56 -5.29
C LEU A 39 -16.39 -0.25 -5.71
N PRO A 40 -15.77 0.90 -5.38
CA PRO A 40 -16.28 2.21 -5.80
C PRO A 40 -16.30 2.35 -7.33
N GLU A 41 -17.05 3.34 -7.83
CA GLU A 41 -17.22 3.56 -9.28
C GLU A 41 -16.00 4.24 -9.92
N GLU A 42 -15.28 5.04 -9.14
CA GLU A 42 -13.98 5.65 -9.43
C GLU A 42 -13.11 5.32 -8.22
N PRO A 43 -11.98 4.59 -8.37
CA PRO A 43 -10.87 4.86 -9.30
C PRO A 43 -10.59 3.73 -10.31
N ASP A 44 -9.58 3.93 -11.19
CA ASP A 44 -9.03 2.89 -12.09
C ASP A 44 -8.63 1.59 -11.34
N SER A 45 -8.36 1.67 -10.03
CA SER A 45 -8.12 0.52 -9.14
C SER A 45 -9.32 -0.45 -9.03
N SER A 46 -10.51 -0.03 -9.45
CA SER A 46 -11.72 -0.85 -9.35
C SER A 46 -11.93 -1.81 -10.52
N TYR A 47 -11.11 -1.70 -11.58
CA TYR A 47 -11.31 -2.46 -12.82
C TYR A 47 -10.33 -3.62 -12.98
N PHE A 48 -10.86 -4.74 -13.46
CA PHE A 48 -10.14 -5.98 -13.77
C PHE A 48 -10.37 -6.31 -15.24
N PHE A 49 -9.34 -6.24 -16.08
CA PHE A 49 -9.43 -6.60 -17.49
C PHE A 49 -9.09 -8.08 -17.68
N ASP A 50 -9.81 -8.77 -18.57
CA ASP A 50 -9.56 -10.18 -18.90
C ASP A 50 -9.48 -11.09 -17.67
N ALA A 51 -10.32 -10.79 -16.67
CA ALA A 51 -10.31 -11.47 -15.39
C ALA A 51 -10.76 -12.94 -15.52
N ALA A 52 -9.98 -13.86 -14.97
CA ALA A 52 -10.25 -15.29 -14.97
C ALA A 52 -9.91 -15.91 -13.62
N MET A 53 -10.75 -16.84 -13.16
CA MET A 53 -10.55 -17.58 -11.91
C MET A 53 -10.18 -19.04 -12.18
N GLU A 54 -9.08 -19.51 -11.61
CA GLU A 54 -8.71 -20.93 -11.55
C GLU A 54 -8.51 -21.36 -10.09
N GLY A 55 -9.48 -22.10 -9.55
CA GLY A 55 -9.47 -22.47 -8.14
C GLY A 55 -9.56 -21.22 -7.24
N ASN A 56 -8.49 -20.92 -6.50
CA ASN A 56 -8.39 -19.73 -5.67
C ASN A 56 -7.52 -18.61 -6.30
N LYS A 57 -7.10 -18.80 -7.56
CA LYS A 57 -6.25 -17.85 -8.26
C LYS A 57 -7.07 -16.99 -9.21
N LEU A 58 -6.93 -15.68 -9.07
CA LEU A 58 -7.47 -14.68 -9.98
C LEU A 58 -6.34 -14.17 -10.87
N PHE A 59 -6.53 -14.24 -12.18
CA PHE A 59 -5.64 -13.69 -13.19
C PHE A 59 -6.37 -12.54 -13.88
N TYR A 60 -5.70 -11.41 -14.09
CA TYR A 60 -6.30 -10.26 -14.78
C TYR A 60 -5.23 -9.24 -15.16
N GLU A 61 -5.63 -8.25 -15.94
CA GLU A 61 -4.82 -7.11 -16.31
C GLU A 61 -5.38 -5.80 -15.75
N THR A 62 -4.48 -4.84 -15.56
CA THR A 62 -4.77 -3.44 -15.23
C THR A 62 -3.93 -2.54 -16.12
N ARG A 63 -4.30 -1.26 -16.23
CA ARG A 63 -3.50 -0.31 -16.99
C ARG A 63 -2.36 0.24 -16.13
N TRP A 64 -1.14 0.13 -16.63
CA TRP A 64 0.09 0.71 -16.08
C TRP A 64 0.57 0.22 -14.71
N VAL A 65 -0.32 0.00 -13.75
CA VAL A 65 0.00 -0.30 -12.35
C VAL A 65 -0.98 -1.33 -11.77
N PRO A 66 -0.57 -2.13 -10.77
CA PRO A 66 -1.48 -3.04 -10.10
C PRO A 66 -2.56 -2.28 -9.32
N ASN A 67 -3.76 -2.85 -9.23
CA ASN A 67 -4.85 -2.30 -8.41
C ASN A 67 -4.88 -2.92 -6.99
N LEU A 68 -3.80 -2.72 -6.24
CA LEU A 68 -3.62 -3.33 -4.91
C LEU A 68 -4.79 -3.05 -3.96
N GLU A 69 -5.33 -1.83 -4.02
CA GLU A 69 -6.45 -1.39 -3.20
C GLU A 69 -7.76 -2.14 -3.55
N GLY A 70 -8.04 -2.34 -4.84
CA GLY A 70 -9.22 -3.10 -5.28
C GLY A 70 -9.17 -4.54 -4.77
N VAL A 71 -8.00 -5.17 -4.80
CA VAL A 71 -7.80 -6.53 -4.26
C VAL A 71 -7.93 -6.55 -2.73
N LEU A 72 -7.38 -5.56 -2.03
CA LEU A 72 -7.51 -5.43 -0.58
C LEU A 72 -8.98 -5.28 -0.15
N ARG A 73 -9.74 -4.39 -0.78
CA ARG A 73 -11.17 -4.20 -0.51
C ARG A 73 -11.98 -5.48 -0.75
N LEU A 74 -11.63 -6.25 -1.78
CA LEU A 74 -12.23 -7.57 -2.00
C LEU A 74 -11.89 -8.53 -0.85
N ALA A 75 -10.63 -8.59 -0.45
CA ALA A 75 -10.17 -9.44 0.64
C ALA A 75 -10.89 -9.12 1.96
N GLU A 76 -10.99 -7.84 2.33
CA GLU A 76 -11.73 -7.39 3.50
C GLU A 76 -13.22 -7.71 3.42
N HIS A 77 -13.86 -7.44 2.28
CA HIS A 77 -15.28 -7.72 2.07
C HIS A 77 -15.61 -9.22 2.18
N PHE A 78 -14.70 -10.07 1.72
CA PHE A 78 -14.88 -11.52 1.73
C PHE A 78 -14.30 -12.22 2.97
N GLY A 79 -13.56 -11.49 3.83
CA GLY A 79 -12.86 -12.07 4.99
C GLY A 79 -11.78 -13.06 4.56
N LEU A 80 -10.98 -12.68 3.55
CA LEU A 80 -9.94 -13.50 2.95
C LEU A 80 -8.56 -12.87 3.15
N ASP A 81 -7.54 -13.73 3.18
CA ASP A 81 -6.14 -13.37 3.00
C ASP A 81 -5.77 -13.51 1.52
N TYR A 82 -4.67 -12.89 1.08
CA TYR A 82 -4.15 -13.10 -0.27
C TYR A 82 -2.64 -12.89 -0.41
N VAL A 83 -2.10 -13.44 -1.50
CA VAL A 83 -0.82 -13.03 -2.08
C VAL A 83 -1.09 -12.58 -3.52
N HIS A 84 -0.54 -11.44 -3.91
CA HIS A 84 -0.77 -10.75 -5.17
C HIS A 84 0.56 -10.46 -5.83
N TRP A 85 0.82 -11.17 -6.93
CA TRP A 85 1.97 -10.93 -7.81
C TRP A 85 1.55 -10.07 -8.99
N TYR A 86 2.43 -9.17 -9.39
CA TYR A 86 2.17 -8.37 -10.56
C TYR A 86 3.46 -8.00 -11.31
N GLU A 87 3.32 -7.82 -12.61
CA GLU A 87 4.40 -7.42 -13.51
C GLU A 87 3.90 -6.48 -14.60
N GLU A 88 4.65 -5.42 -14.87
CA GLU A 88 4.49 -4.51 -16.01
C GLU A 88 5.86 -4.33 -16.65
N PRO A 89 6.23 -5.21 -17.60
CA PRO A 89 7.59 -5.26 -18.14
C PRO A 89 8.00 -3.98 -18.90
N ALA A 90 7.06 -3.24 -19.49
CA ALA A 90 7.39 -2.08 -20.31
C ALA A 90 7.92 -0.91 -19.48
N ASN A 91 7.48 -0.76 -18.23
CA ASN A 91 8.03 0.19 -17.27
C ASN A 91 8.95 -0.46 -16.21
N MET A 92 9.29 -1.75 -16.36
CA MET A 92 10.11 -2.50 -15.40
C MET A 92 9.56 -2.46 -13.97
N VAL A 93 8.24 -2.67 -13.85
CA VAL A 93 7.56 -2.73 -12.55
C VAL A 93 7.27 -4.18 -12.23
N TYR A 94 7.73 -4.68 -11.10
CA TYR A 94 7.47 -6.05 -10.64
C TYR A 94 7.22 -6.02 -9.14
N GLY A 95 6.28 -6.78 -8.61
CA GLY A 95 6.07 -6.77 -7.18
C GLY A 95 5.19 -7.87 -6.64
N GLU A 96 5.14 -7.90 -5.31
CA GLU A 96 4.33 -8.81 -4.54
C GLU A 96 3.72 -8.07 -3.34
N ALA A 97 2.40 -8.10 -3.22
CA ALA A 97 1.68 -7.69 -2.04
C ALA A 97 1.05 -8.90 -1.36
N TRP A 98 0.89 -8.84 -0.04
CA TRP A 98 0.13 -9.84 0.70
C TRP A 98 -0.66 -9.19 1.81
N TYR A 99 -1.86 -9.72 2.02
CA TYR A 99 -2.71 -9.37 3.14
C TYR A 99 -2.96 -10.62 3.95
N LYS A 100 -2.61 -10.56 5.23
CA LYS A 100 -2.76 -11.70 6.13
C LYS A 100 -3.13 -11.23 7.52
N GLU A 101 -4.18 -11.82 8.10
CA GLU A 101 -4.58 -11.55 9.49
C GLU A 101 -4.81 -10.05 9.79
N GLY A 102 -5.29 -9.29 8.79
CA GLY A 102 -5.52 -7.85 8.92
C GLY A 102 -4.33 -6.96 8.55
N GLU A 103 -3.17 -7.54 8.25
CA GLU A 103 -1.95 -6.80 7.92
C GLU A 103 -1.65 -6.84 6.43
N PHE A 104 -1.56 -5.66 5.81
CA PHE A 104 -1.11 -5.49 4.43
C PHE A 104 0.40 -5.22 4.37
N ASN A 105 1.10 -5.95 3.51
CA ASN A 105 2.51 -5.78 3.22
C ASN A 105 2.73 -5.79 1.71
N HIS A 106 3.81 -5.16 1.28
CA HIS A 106 4.09 -4.97 -0.13
C HIS A 106 5.57 -4.74 -0.40
N VAL A 107 6.07 -5.37 -1.46
CA VAL A 107 7.39 -5.10 -2.04
C VAL A 107 7.26 -4.95 -3.54
N TRP A 108 8.07 -4.06 -4.11
CA TRP A 108 8.21 -3.95 -5.56
C TRP A 108 9.61 -3.56 -5.97
N LEU A 109 9.84 -3.73 -7.27
CA LEU A 109 11.00 -3.31 -8.02
C LEU A 109 10.54 -2.28 -9.05
N ASP A 110 11.31 -1.23 -9.19
CA ASP A 110 11.18 -0.27 -10.28
C ASP A 110 12.40 -0.33 -11.21
N ILE A 111 12.41 0.57 -12.21
CA ILE A 111 13.52 0.73 -13.14
C ILE A 111 14.87 0.92 -12.44
N THR A 112 14.93 1.59 -11.29
CA THR A 112 16.19 1.85 -10.57
C THR A 112 16.72 0.61 -9.87
N ASP A 113 15.82 -0.26 -9.38
CA ASP A 113 16.21 -1.54 -8.78
C ASP A 113 16.70 -2.54 -9.83
N ILE A 114 16.19 -2.45 -11.06
CA ILE A 114 16.50 -3.39 -12.14
C ILE A 114 17.64 -2.87 -13.02
N ALA A 115 17.83 -1.55 -13.10
CA ALA A 115 18.89 -0.94 -13.87
C ALA A 115 20.27 -1.43 -13.39
N GLY A 116 21.04 -1.99 -14.32
CA GLY A 116 22.36 -2.55 -14.04
C GLY A 116 22.36 -4.03 -13.63
N HIS A 117 21.20 -4.68 -13.62
CA HIS A 117 21.07 -6.13 -13.48
C HIS A 117 20.70 -6.81 -14.80
N ASP A 118 20.97 -8.11 -14.89
CA ASP A 118 20.63 -8.91 -16.08
C ASP A 118 19.10 -9.02 -16.24
N TYR A 119 18.65 -9.07 -17.50
CA TYR A 119 17.24 -9.31 -17.81
C TYR A 119 16.77 -10.63 -17.19
N GLY A 120 15.61 -10.62 -16.52
CA GLY A 120 15.07 -11.79 -15.82
C GLY A 120 15.60 -12.01 -14.39
N SER A 121 16.46 -11.12 -13.88
CA SER A 121 16.94 -11.19 -12.49
C SER A 121 15.96 -10.66 -11.43
N TRP A 122 14.80 -10.13 -11.86
CA TRP A 122 13.82 -9.46 -11.00
C TRP A 122 13.28 -10.37 -9.90
N GLU A 123 13.04 -11.67 -10.15
CA GLU A 123 12.59 -12.62 -9.12
C GLU A 123 13.58 -12.66 -7.93
N ARG A 124 14.88 -12.73 -8.22
CA ARG A 124 15.93 -12.77 -7.21
C ARG A 124 16.00 -11.46 -6.42
N LEU A 125 15.87 -10.32 -7.10
CA LEU A 125 15.88 -9.00 -6.47
C LEU A 125 14.65 -8.80 -5.57
N LEU A 126 13.50 -9.32 -5.99
CA LEU A 126 12.26 -9.25 -5.23
C LEU A 126 12.38 -10.09 -3.94
N GLU A 127 12.89 -11.32 -4.04
CA GLU A 127 13.16 -12.17 -2.88
C GLU A 127 14.19 -11.55 -1.92
N GLU A 128 15.22 -10.89 -2.44
CA GLU A 128 16.17 -10.14 -1.61
C GLU A 128 15.49 -8.99 -0.86
N LYS A 129 14.61 -8.22 -1.52
CA LYS A 129 13.82 -7.17 -0.86
C LYS A 129 12.87 -7.73 0.21
N LYS A 130 12.21 -8.86 -0.04
CA LYS A 130 11.37 -9.55 0.96
C LYS A 130 12.18 -9.99 2.17
N ARG A 131 13.35 -10.59 1.94
CA ARG A 131 14.25 -10.99 3.01
C ARG A 131 14.68 -9.79 3.84
N LEU A 132 15.07 -8.69 3.19
CA LEU A 132 15.40 -7.44 3.87
C LEU A 132 14.22 -6.91 4.68
N LEU A 133 12.99 -6.95 4.14
CA LEU A 133 11.79 -6.55 4.87
C LEU A 133 11.58 -7.41 6.13
N ALA A 134 11.71 -8.74 6.01
CA ALA A 134 11.57 -9.68 7.11
C ALA A 134 12.69 -9.56 8.16
N GLU A 135 13.89 -9.18 7.75
CA GLU A 135 15.06 -8.95 8.61
C GLU A 135 15.11 -7.52 9.17
N THR A 136 14.23 -6.62 8.73
CA THR A 136 14.19 -5.25 9.23
C THR A 136 13.51 -5.23 10.61
N PRO A 137 14.22 -4.86 11.69
CA PRO A 137 13.63 -4.78 13.02
C PRO A 137 12.66 -3.60 13.07
N ALA A 138 11.36 -3.88 13.25
CA ALA A 138 10.23 -2.94 13.22
C ALA A 138 10.29 -1.98 12.01
N MET A 139 9.39 -2.15 11.04
CA MET A 139 9.29 -1.32 9.81
C MET A 139 9.46 0.19 10.06
N PHE A 140 9.11 0.68 11.26
CA PHE A 140 9.21 2.06 11.70
C PHE A 140 10.36 2.35 12.68
N ARG A 141 11.55 1.80 12.42
CA ARG A 141 12.74 2.14 13.20
C ARG A 141 13.27 3.52 12.80
N THR A 142 13.28 4.44 13.76
CA THR A 142 13.90 5.76 13.57
C THR A 142 15.41 5.62 13.35
N THR A 143 15.89 6.05 12.19
CA THR A 143 17.32 6.05 11.83
C THR A 143 17.87 7.44 11.54
N SER A 144 16.99 8.44 11.41
CA SER A 144 17.36 9.84 11.22
C SER A 144 17.00 10.67 12.45
N SER A 145 17.71 11.78 12.63
CA SER A 145 17.45 12.79 13.65
C SER A 145 16.96 14.12 13.05
N VAL A 146 16.57 14.14 11.76
CA VAL A 146 16.09 15.37 11.11
C VAL A 146 14.92 15.97 11.87
N THR A 147 14.95 17.28 12.08
CA THR A 147 13.97 18.02 12.87
C THR A 147 12.97 18.72 11.96
N ALA A 148 11.84 19.13 12.54
CA ALA A 148 10.85 19.93 11.83
C ALA A 148 11.45 21.24 11.29
N GLY A 149 12.29 21.92 12.07
CA GLY A 149 12.95 23.16 11.65
C GLY A 149 13.87 22.96 10.43
N GLU A 150 14.66 21.88 10.40
CA GLU A 150 15.52 21.57 9.25
C GLU A 150 14.71 21.26 7.97
N LEU A 151 13.56 20.60 8.13
CA LEU A 151 12.64 20.36 7.01
C LEU A 151 11.98 21.64 6.55
N GLU A 152 11.53 22.51 7.46
CA GLU A 152 10.92 23.80 7.10
C GLU A 152 11.92 24.78 6.47
N GLU A 153 13.20 24.73 6.86
CA GLU A 153 14.26 25.48 6.16
C GLU A 153 14.45 25.00 4.71
N THR A 154 14.25 23.70 4.46
CA THR A 154 14.44 23.09 3.14
C THR A 154 13.22 23.26 2.24
N TYR A 155 12.02 23.04 2.78
CA TYR A 155 10.76 22.95 2.02
C TYR A 155 9.83 24.14 2.23
N GLY A 156 10.18 25.08 3.12
CA GLY A 156 9.30 26.15 3.58
C GLY A 156 8.35 25.69 4.68
N PRO A 157 7.43 26.56 5.14
CA PRO A 157 6.44 26.21 6.17
C PRO A 157 5.58 25.01 5.72
N LEU A 158 5.49 23.98 6.57
CA LEU A 158 4.75 22.75 6.29
C LEU A 158 3.49 22.68 7.16
N LEU A 159 2.40 22.17 6.60
CA LEU A 159 1.24 21.79 7.40
C LEU A 159 1.57 20.54 8.22
N THR A 160 0.80 20.27 9.27
CA THR A 160 1.08 19.16 10.19
C THR A 160 1.11 17.80 9.48
N GLY A 161 0.23 17.59 8.49
CA GLY A 161 0.23 16.38 7.65
C GLY A 161 1.48 16.26 6.78
N ASP A 162 1.85 17.34 6.08
CA ASP A 162 3.04 17.37 5.22
C ASP A 162 4.33 17.16 6.04
N LEU A 163 4.40 17.77 7.22
CA LEU A 163 5.52 17.62 8.13
C LEU A 163 5.64 16.18 8.62
N PHE A 164 4.52 15.52 8.94
CA PHE A 164 4.52 14.09 9.27
C PHE A 164 5.10 13.28 8.12
N MET A 165 4.63 13.50 6.89
CA MET A 165 5.10 12.78 5.71
C MET A 165 6.60 12.98 5.51
N LYS A 166 7.10 14.21 5.58
CA LYS A 166 8.54 14.49 5.41
C LYS A 166 9.40 13.92 6.52
N LEU A 167 8.94 13.89 7.77
CA LEU A 167 9.65 13.23 8.86
C LEU A 167 9.71 11.71 8.64
N ALA A 168 8.61 11.09 8.21
CA ALA A 168 8.54 9.66 7.97
C ALA A 168 9.36 9.24 6.72
N GLU A 169 9.30 10.02 5.63
CA GLU A 169 10.16 9.86 4.44
C GLU A 169 11.64 9.89 4.84
N ASN A 170 12.03 10.82 5.71
CA ASN A 170 13.40 10.90 6.19
C ASN A 170 13.72 9.90 7.31
N ARG A 171 12.83 8.94 7.61
CA ARG A 171 13.00 7.89 8.63
C ARG A 171 13.17 8.42 10.06
N ASN A 172 12.53 9.54 10.38
CA ASN A 172 12.32 10.01 11.74
C ASN A 172 10.91 9.65 12.23
N PHE A 173 10.60 8.35 12.25
CA PHE A 173 9.29 7.82 12.65
C PHE A 173 8.89 8.18 14.08
N ARG A 174 9.86 8.38 15.00
CA ARG A 174 9.57 8.81 16.36
C ARG A 174 8.97 10.21 16.38
N ALA A 175 9.57 11.14 15.64
CA ALA A 175 9.05 12.50 15.55
C ALA A 175 7.69 12.53 14.82
N ALA A 176 7.56 11.77 13.72
CA ALA A 176 6.31 11.62 13.01
C ALA A 176 5.20 11.01 13.90
N LYS A 177 5.48 9.95 14.68
CA LYS A 177 4.52 9.38 15.64
C LYS A 177 4.06 10.41 16.66
N THR A 178 5.02 11.18 17.19
CA THR A 178 4.73 12.21 18.20
C THR A 178 3.79 13.27 17.63
N LEU A 179 3.91 13.63 16.35
CA LEU A 179 2.94 14.51 15.70
C LEU A 179 1.56 13.86 15.62
N CYS A 180 1.48 12.61 15.14
CA CYS A 180 0.19 11.92 15.00
C CYS A 180 -0.55 11.74 16.34
N ASP A 181 0.17 11.45 17.42
CA ASP A 181 -0.42 11.30 18.76
C ASP A 181 -1.14 12.56 19.25
N HIS A 182 -0.81 13.72 18.69
CA HIS A 182 -1.38 15.02 19.05
C HIS A 182 -2.37 15.56 18.01
N TRP A 183 -2.69 14.81 16.96
CA TRP A 183 -3.68 15.23 15.98
C TRP A 183 -5.07 15.32 16.59
N ASP A 184 -5.81 16.33 16.14
CA ASP A 184 -7.24 16.40 16.38
C ASP A 184 -8.01 15.55 15.34
N ALA A 185 -9.30 15.37 15.57
CA ALA A 185 -10.14 14.55 14.70
C ALA A 185 -10.23 15.12 13.26
N GLU A 186 -10.11 16.44 13.09
CA GLU A 186 -10.13 17.08 11.78
C GLU A 186 -8.87 16.73 10.98
N THR A 187 -7.70 16.79 11.63
CA THR A 187 -6.42 16.40 11.03
C THR A 187 -6.40 14.91 10.68
N VAL A 188 -6.88 14.05 11.59
CA VAL A 188 -6.99 12.61 11.33
C VAL A 188 -7.84 12.35 10.09
N TRP A 189 -9.04 12.94 10.02
CA TRP A 189 -9.94 12.79 8.88
C TRP A 189 -9.32 13.30 7.56
N ALA A 190 -8.61 14.42 7.61
CA ALA A 190 -7.90 14.95 6.43
C ALA A 190 -6.78 13.99 5.98
N MET A 191 -6.05 13.37 6.91
CA MET A 191 -4.98 12.43 6.61
C MET A 191 -5.48 11.05 6.16
N GLU A 192 -6.63 10.59 6.66
CA GLU A 192 -7.33 9.43 6.12
C GLU A 192 -7.74 9.67 4.66
N THR A 193 -8.33 10.84 4.38
CA THR A 193 -8.72 11.24 3.02
C THR A 193 -7.50 11.34 2.09
N TYR A 194 -6.39 11.90 2.57
CA TYR A 194 -5.12 11.95 1.84
C TYR A 194 -4.58 10.55 1.56
N LEU A 195 -4.56 9.67 2.56
CA LEU A 195 -4.05 8.31 2.42
C LEU A 195 -4.87 7.50 1.41
N ASP A 196 -6.21 7.64 1.43
CA ASP A 196 -7.10 7.02 0.45
C ASP A 196 -6.76 7.49 -0.97
N GLY A 197 -6.58 8.80 -1.19
CA GLY A 197 -6.23 9.36 -2.51
C GLY A 197 -4.80 9.06 -2.99
N GLU A 198 -3.82 8.94 -2.10
CA GLU A 198 -2.42 8.68 -2.47
C GLU A 198 -2.10 7.19 -2.58
N MET A 199 -2.77 6.32 -1.82
CA MET A 199 -2.64 4.87 -2.03
C MET A 199 -3.27 4.42 -3.35
N GLU A 200 -4.31 5.13 -3.81
CA GLU A 200 -4.86 5.01 -5.17
C GLU A 200 -3.81 5.35 -6.24
N LEU A 201 -2.77 6.10 -5.87
CA LEU A 201 -1.73 6.64 -6.74
C LEU A 201 -0.32 6.15 -6.40
N VAL A 202 -0.14 4.97 -5.78
CA VAL A 202 1.19 4.35 -5.69
C VAL A 202 1.71 4.13 -7.11
N ASN A 203 2.45 5.14 -7.55
CA ASN A 203 2.92 5.33 -8.90
C ASN A 203 4.29 4.65 -8.95
N PRO A 204 4.70 4.10 -10.10
CA PRO A 204 6.09 3.68 -10.31
C PRO A 204 7.14 4.77 -10.05
N LYS A 205 6.73 6.03 -9.84
CA LYS A 205 7.60 7.14 -9.42
C LYS A 205 7.60 7.43 -7.91
N THR A 206 6.69 6.85 -7.14
CA THR A 206 6.62 7.04 -5.68
C THR A 206 7.87 6.44 -5.06
N SER A 207 8.64 7.25 -4.33
CA SER A 207 9.91 6.77 -3.78
C SER A 207 9.67 5.71 -2.70
N ARG A 208 10.65 4.82 -2.50
CA ARG A 208 10.58 3.83 -1.40
C ARG A 208 10.28 4.50 -0.05
N ASP A 209 10.93 5.62 0.23
CA ASP A 209 10.78 6.31 1.51
C ASP A 209 9.39 6.95 1.66
N GLU A 210 8.78 7.39 0.56
CA GLU A 210 7.41 7.91 0.52
C GLU A 210 6.37 6.83 0.78
N VAL A 211 6.53 5.63 0.20
CA VAL A 211 5.62 4.53 0.53
C VAL A 211 5.80 4.04 1.96
N VAL A 212 7.04 3.99 2.48
CA VAL A 212 7.26 3.69 3.89
C VAL A 212 6.58 4.74 4.78
N ALA A 213 6.57 6.02 4.37
CA ALA A 213 5.85 7.07 5.06
C ALA A 213 4.33 6.88 5.02
N LEU A 214 3.75 6.49 3.86
CA LEU A 214 2.32 6.18 3.72
C LEU A 214 1.90 4.97 4.56
N LEU A 215 2.74 3.91 4.58
CA LEU A 215 2.50 2.75 5.44
C LEU A 215 2.56 3.14 6.92
N PHE A 216 3.50 4.01 7.29
CA PHE A 216 3.58 4.52 8.65
C PHE A 216 2.38 5.40 9.03
N LEU A 217 1.90 6.21 8.09
CA LEU A 217 0.67 6.99 8.26
C LEU A 217 -0.51 6.07 8.56
N ARG A 218 -0.69 5.00 7.77
CA ARG A 218 -1.76 4.03 7.98
C ARG A 218 -1.69 3.36 9.36
N ASP A 219 -0.49 2.92 9.78
CA ASP A 219 -0.28 2.36 11.13
C ASP A 219 -0.66 3.38 12.22
N CYS A 220 -0.27 4.63 12.04
CA CYS A 220 -0.58 5.70 12.99
C CYS A 220 -2.09 5.97 13.09
N LEU A 221 -2.80 6.04 11.95
CA LEU A 221 -4.24 6.27 11.89
C LEU A 221 -5.04 5.10 12.48
N ASN A 222 -4.69 3.86 12.14
CA ASN A 222 -5.34 2.66 12.68
C ASN A 222 -5.23 2.54 14.21
N ASN A 223 -4.14 3.06 14.77
CA ASN A 223 -3.87 3.03 16.21
C ASN A 223 -4.24 4.35 16.92
N TRP A 224 -4.80 5.32 16.21
CA TRP A 224 -5.13 6.61 16.78
C TRP A 224 -6.37 6.51 17.68
N GLN A 225 -6.34 7.18 18.83
CA GLN A 225 -7.46 7.24 19.77
C GLN A 225 -7.80 8.69 20.13
N PRO A 226 -9.08 9.10 20.07
CA PRO A 226 -9.48 10.44 20.48
C PRO A 226 -9.14 10.65 21.96
N GLY A 227 -8.31 11.65 22.27
CA GLY A 227 -8.09 12.11 23.64
C GLY A 227 -6.82 11.63 24.34
N GLN A 228 -5.76 11.20 23.63
CA GLN A 228 -4.41 11.09 24.21
C GLN A 228 -3.73 12.46 24.48
N GLN A 229 -4.51 13.50 24.79
CA GLN A 229 -3.99 14.70 25.44
C GLN A 229 -3.60 14.34 26.88
N HIS A 230 -2.37 13.86 27.06
CA HIS A 230 -1.63 13.77 28.31
C HIS A 230 -2.46 13.65 29.61
N LYS A 231 -2.63 12.42 30.11
CA LYS A 231 -2.63 12.22 31.58
C LYS A 231 -1.21 12.47 32.11
N THR A 232 -0.76 13.72 32.11
CA THR A 232 0.40 14.15 32.89
C THR A 232 -0.09 15.06 34.02
N GLY A 233 -0.40 14.43 35.14
CA GLY A 233 -0.58 15.11 36.42
C GLY A 233 -0.01 14.21 37.51
N PRO A 234 1.00 14.64 38.29
CA PRO A 234 1.51 13.85 39.39
C PRO A 234 0.47 13.84 40.50
N ASN A 235 -0.05 12.66 40.85
CA ASN A 235 -0.80 12.51 42.09
C ASN A 235 0.19 12.62 43.26
N ARG A 236 -0.06 13.63 44.08
CA ARG A 236 0.52 13.88 45.40
C ARG A 236 0.27 12.71 46.35
#